data_AF-A0A916UFF4-F1
#
_entry.id   AF-A0A916UFF4-F1
#
_cell.length_a   1.000
_cell.length_b   1.000
_cell.length_c   1.000
_cell.angle_alpha   90.00
_cell.angle_beta   90.00
_cell.angle_gamma   90.00
#
_symmetry.space_group_name_H-M   'P 1'
#
loop_
_entity.id
_entity.type
_entity.pdbx_description
1 polymer ?
#
loop_
_entity_poly.entity_id
_entity_poly.type
_entity_poly.pdbx_seq_one_letter_code
_entity_poly.pdbx_strand_id
1 'polypeptide(L)'
;MIDTARRKKLALHLRHLSVGLTTNDEFEEAVTESITHGWLPEQYYRSKQVKNDDPIIQPMLDLCWGLYDDTRQHRLTKSDKLTKEALRIIARSILFLHSDREYEWSYFDTNNPFLKFSLKDLILTILTLGHHYIKKRKAHLISYYQWQQQGEYDVWPFFRKIDYQNQLGFQPFLKRHEPTQTALAATINNGSKPTA
;
A
#
# COMPACT_ATOMS: atom_id res chain seq x y z
N MET A 1 3.37 5.47 14.86
CA MET A 1 2.99 4.23 15.56
C MET A 1 2.79 3.16 14.51
N ILE A 2 3.39 1.98 14.69
CA ILE A 2 3.26 0.88 13.74
C ILE A 2 1.94 0.16 13.97
N ASP A 3 1.14 0.00 12.92
CA ASP A 3 -0.11 -0.78 12.91
C ASP A 3 0.11 -2.10 12.17
N THR A 4 0.72 -3.06 12.87
CA THR A 4 1.06 -4.37 12.30
C THR A 4 -0.17 -5.13 11.78
N ALA A 5 -1.35 -4.90 12.37
CA ALA A 5 -2.58 -5.57 11.95
C ALA A 5 -3.06 -5.08 10.57
N ARG A 6 -3.15 -3.75 10.38
CA ARG A 6 -3.52 -3.16 9.08
C ARG A 6 -2.45 -3.41 8.03
N ARG A 7 -1.16 -3.33 8.37
CA ARG A 7 -0.08 -3.67 7.43
C ARG A 7 -0.20 -5.09 6.88
N LYS A 8 -0.45 -6.09 7.75
CA LYS A 8 -0.61 -7.50 7.33
C LYS A 8 -1.83 -7.70 6.42
N LYS A 9 -2.96 -7.05 6.73
CA LYS A 9 -4.16 -7.09 5.88
C LYS A 9 -3.89 -6.45 4.52
N LEU A 10 -3.26 -5.29 4.49
CA LEU A 10 -2.91 -4.60 3.25
C LEU A 10 -1.93 -5.41 2.40
N ALA A 11 -0.93 -6.03 3.03
CA ALA A 11 0.03 -6.91 2.36
C ALA A 11 -0.65 -8.12 1.70
N LEU A 12 -1.65 -8.71 2.38
CA LEU A 12 -2.45 -9.81 1.84
C LEU A 12 -3.23 -9.38 0.60
N HIS A 13 -3.96 -8.27 0.69
CA HIS A 13 -4.76 -7.75 -0.42
C HIS A 13 -3.88 -7.36 -1.62
N LEU A 14 -2.75 -6.69 -1.37
CA LEU A 14 -1.75 -6.35 -2.40
C LEU A 14 -1.22 -7.60 -3.10
N ARG A 15 -0.93 -8.66 -2.33
CA ARG A 15 -0.48 -9.93 -2.89
C ARG A 15 -1.55 -10.52 -3.80
N HIS A 16 -2.80 -10.58 -3.36
CA HIS A 16 -3.89 -11.14 -4.15
C HIS A 16 -4.14 -10.35 -5.44
N LEU A 17 -4.16 -9.02 -5.37
CA LEU A 17 -4.29 -8.17 -6.56
C LEU A 17 -3.11 -8.37 -7.52
N SER A 18 -1.88 -8.34 -7.02
CA SER A 18 -0.65 -8.41 -7.85
C SER A 18 -0.50 -9.71 -8.64
N VAL A 19 -1.10 -10.80 -8.18
CA VAL A 19 -1.11 -12.09 -8.87
C VAL A 19 -2.42 -12.35 -9.62
N GLY A 20 -3.35 -11.38 -9.62
CA GLY A 20 -4.64 -11.48 -10.31
C GLY A 20 -5.68 -12.36 -9.62
N LEU A 21 -5.48 -12.71 -8.35
CA LEU A 21 -6.41 -13.53 -7.57
C LEU A 21 -7.70 -12.76 -7.24
N THR A 22 -7.63 -11.44 -7.14
CA THR A 22 -8.79 -10.54 -7.02
C THR A 22 -8.87 -9.59 -8.21
N THR A 23 -10.06 -9.03 -8.46
CA THR A 23 -10.23 -7.86 -9.33
C THR A 23 -9.80 -6.59 -8.63
N ASN A 24 -9.69 -5.48 -9.37
CA ASN A 24 -9.50 -4.15 -8.80
C ASN A 24 -10.67 -3.75 -7.87
N ASP A 25 -11.93 -3.97 -8.27
CA ASP A 25 -13.09 -3.64 -7.43
C ASP A 25 -13.13 -4.48 -6.14
N GLU A 26 -12.90 -5.80 -6.25
CA GLU A 26 -12.83 -6.72 -5.08
C GLU A 26 -11.72 -6.27 -4.11
N PHE A 27 -10.60 -5.78 -4.65
CA PHE A 27 -9.52 -5.23 -3.86
C PHE A 27 -9.91 -3.89 -3.18
N GLU A 28 -10.57 -2.98 -3.90
CA GLU A 28 -11.03 -1.71 -3.34
C GLU A 28 -12.01 -1.94 -2.18
N GLU A 29 -12.98 -2.84 -2.36
CA GLU A 29 -13.94 -3.22 -1.32
C GLU A 29 -13.20 -3.76 -0.09
N ALA A 30 -12.29 -4.72 -0.28
CA ALA A 30 -11.53 -5.30 0.82
C ALA A 30 -10.64 -4.29 1.56
N VAL A 31 -10.03 -3.34 0.85
CA VAL A 31 -9.24 -2.25 1.46
C VAL A 31 -10.15 -1.28 2.22
N THR A 32 -11.29 -0.94 1.64
CA THR A 32 -12.29 -0.04 2.25
C THR A 32 -12.80 -0.62 3.57
N GLU A 33 -13.15 -1.89 3.59
CA GLU A 33 -13.69 -2.55 4.78
C GLU A 33 -12.65 -2.76 5.88
N SER A 34 -11.42 -3.15 5.49
CA SER A 34 -10.46 -3.72 6.43
C SER A 34 -9.27 -2.80 6.77
N ILE A 35 -9.06 -1.73 5.99
CA ILE A 35 -7.93 -0.80 6.14
C ILE A 35 -8.40 0.64 6.38
N THR A 36 -9.27 1.21 5.55
CA THR A 36 -9.64 2.65 5.64
C THR A 36 -10.91 2.89 6.42
N HIS A 37 -11.83 1.93 6.48
CA HIS A 37 -13.12 2.03 7.17
C HIS A 37 -13.96 3.25 6.70
N GLY A 38 -13.94 3.57 5.41
CA GLY A 38 -14.72 4.68 4.83
C GLY A 38 -14.41 4.96 3.35
N TRP A 39 -15.27 5.75 2.69
CA TRP A 39 -15.21 6.10 1.27
C TRP A 39 -15.13 7.64 1.07
N LEU A 40 -14.47 8.08 -0.02
CA LEU A 40 -14.24 9.46 -0.55
C LEU A 40 -12.82 10.06 -0.41
N PRO A 41 -12.37 10.92 -1.36
CA PRO A 41 -10.96 11.29 -1.56
C PRO A 41 -10.26 11.97 -0.37
N GLU A 42 -11.01 12.68 0.48
CA GLU A 42 -10.47 13.31 1.70
C GLU A 42 -10.31 12.31 2.86
N GLN A 43 -10.91 11.12 2.76
CA GLN A 43 -10.97 10.10 3.83
C GLN A 43 -10.09 8.88 3.55
N TYR A 44 -9.48 8.76 2.36
CA TYR A 44 -8.62 7.62 2.01
C TYR A 44 -7.42 7.43 2.95
N TYR A 45 -7.00 8.50 3.64
CA TYR A 45 -5.73 8.52 4.36
C TYR A 45 -5.86 8.49 5.88
N ARG A 46 -7.09 8.51 6.41
CA ARG A 46 -7.32 8.49 7.85
C ARG A 46 -8.55 7.66 8.17
N SER A 47 -8.33 6.48 8.74
CA SER A 47 -9.43 5.71 9.29
C SER A 47 -10.19 6.52 10.34
N LYS A 48 -11.52 6.60 10.22
CA LYS A 48 -12.39 7.21 11.25
C LYS A 48 -12.26 6.52 12.60
N GLN A 49 -11.73 5.30 12.62
CA GLN A 49 -11.59 4.45 13.79
C GLN A 49 -10.18 4.52 14.41
N VAL A 50 -9.19 5.12 13.73
CA VAL A 50 -7.79 5.15 14.17
C VAL A 50 -7.34 6.59 14.44
N LYS A 51 -6.91 6.86 15.69
CA LYS A 51 -6.52 8.21 16.14
C LYS A 51 -5.19 8.67 15.55
N ASN A 52 -4.21 7.76 15.49
CA ASN A 52 -2.86 7.96 14.96
C ASN A 52 -2.59 6.90 13.88
N ASP A 53 -2.57 7.32 12.62
CA ASP A 53 -2.37 6.40 11.49
C ASP A 53 -0.88 6.03 11.34
N ASP A 54 -0.63 4.84 10.82
CA ASP A 54 0.71 4.36 10.50
C ASP A 54 1.18 5.03 9.20
N PRO A 55 2.29 5.79 9.20
CA PRO A 55 2.67 6.61 8.05
C PRO A 55 2.89 5.85 6.73
N ILE A 56 3.11 4.54 6.77
CA ILE A 56 3.22 3.72 5.54
C ILE A 56 1.88 3.55 4.82
N ILE A 57 0.74 3.61 5.52
CA ILE A 57 -0.54 3.20 4.95
C ILE A 57 -0.93 4.11 3.78
N GLN A 58 -0.82 5.42 3.96
CA GLN A 58 -1.17 6.39 2.91
C GLN A 58 -0.33 6.20 1.62
N PRO A 59 1.02 6.17 1.66
CA PRO A 59 1.83 5.88 0.48
C PRO A 59 1.51 4.53 -0.19
N MET A 60 1.11 3.52 0.57
CA MET A 60 0.71 2.23 0.00
C MET A 60 -0.64 2.30 -0.70
N LEU A 61 -1.61 3.05 -0.15
CA LEU A 61 -2.90 3.27 -0.81
C LEU A 61 -2.72 4.07 -2.11
N ASP A 62 -1.85 5.10 -2.10
CA ASP A 62 -1.49 5.84 -3.31
C ASP A 62 -0.81 4.92 -4.37
N LEU A 63 0.05 3.98 -3.94
CA LEU A 63 0.61 2.95 -4.83
C LEU A 63 -0.50 2.06 -5.43
N CYS A 64 -1.48 1.65 -4.62
CA CYS A 64 -2.58 0.80 -5.06
C CYS A 64 -3.50 1.52 -6.05
N TRP A 65 -3.73 2.83 -5.85
CA TRP A 65 -4.50 3.66 -6.78
C TRP A 65 -3.92 3.62 -8.19
N GLY A 66 -2.58 3.61 -8.32
CA GLY A 66 -1.91 3.47 -9.61
C GLY A 66 -2.11 2.12 -10.31
N LEU A 67 -2.70 1.12 -9.63
CA LEU A 67 -3.05 -0.19 -10.20
C LEU A 67 -4.52 -0.28 -10.62
N TYR A 68 -5.29 0.77 -10.36
CA TYR A 68 -6.74 0.83 -10.53
C TYR A 68 -7.13 1.40 -11.91
N ASP A 69 -8.32 1.02 -12.38
CA ASP A 69 -8.97 1.54 -13.59
C ASP A 69 -10.44 1.82 -13.25
N ASP A 70 -10.83 3.10 -13.22
CA ASP A 70 -12.20 3.50 -12.84
C ASP A 70 -13.25 3.12 -13.90
N THR A 71 -12.82 2.72 -15.10
CA THR A 71 -13.73 2.53 -16.24
C THR A 71 -14.19 1.09 -16.42
N ARG A 72 -13.50 0.13 -15.78
CA ARG A 72 -13.81 -1.29 -15.90
C ARG A 72 -13.24 -2.09 -14.74
N GLN A 73 -13.84 -3.25 -14.54
CA GLN A 73 -13.28 -4.28 -13.69
C GLN A 73 -12.19 -5.07 -14.43
N HIS A 74 -11.05 -5.33 -13.78
CA HIS A 74 -9.97 -6.15 -14.32
C HIS A 74 -9.19 -6.92 -13.24
N ARG A 75 -8.43 -7.91 -13.71
CA ARG A 75 -7.41 -8.64 -12.92
C ARG A 75 -6.06 -8.31 -13.51
N LEU A 76 -5.00 -8.16 -12.70
CA LEU A 76 -3.64 -7.86 -13.16
C LEU A 76 -2.95 -9.03 -13.88
N THR A 77 -3.58 -9.51 -14.96
CA THR A 77 -3.19 -10.66 -15.77
C THR A 77 -3.35 -10.33 -17.25
N LYS A 78 -2.75 -11.12 -18.13
CA LYS A 78 -2.84 -10.94 -19.59
C LYS A 78 -2.45 -9.50 -20.01
N SER A 79 -3.39 -8.72 -20.56
CA SER A 79 -3.19 -7.33 -20.98
C SER A 79 -2.91 -6.38 -19.83
N ASP A 80 -3.45 -6.67 -18.65
CA ASP A 80 -3.32 -5.83 -17.44
C ASP A 80 -2.19 -6.33 -16.52
N LYS A 81 -1.34 -7.22 -17.03
CA LYS A 81 -0.25 -7.80 -16.27
C LYS A 81 0.76 -6.73 -15.88
N LEU A 82 1.15 -6.74 -14.61
CA LEU A 82 2.22 -5.89 -14.08
C LEU A 82 3.54 -6.11 -14.83
N THR A 83 4.27 -5.00 -15.04
CA THR A 83 5.66 -5.04 -15.49
C THR A 83 6.54 -5.69 -14.41
N LYS A 84 7.73 -6.16 -14.80
CA LYS A 84 8.68 -6.76 -13.85
C LYS A 84 9.10 -5.75 -12.77
N GLU A 85 9.22 -4.48 -13.17
CA GLU A 85 9.59 -3.36 -12.33
C GLU A 85 8.49 -3.07 -11.30
N ALA A 86 7.22 -2.98 -11.74
CA ALA A 86 6.08 -2.80 -10.84
C ALA A 86 5.94 -3.96 -9.86
N LEU A 87 6.10 -5.19 -10.33
CA LEU A 87 6.06 -6.37 -9.46
C LEU A 87 7.18 -6.35 -8.40
N ARG A 88 8.40 -5.88 -8.74
CA ARG A 88 9.49 -5.69 -7.77
C ARG A 88 9.18 -4.62 -6.73
N ILE A 89 8.49 -3.54 -7.10
CA ILE A 89 8.03 -2.51 -6.15
C ILE A 89 7.00 -3.11 -5.20
N ILE A 90 6.00 -3.81 -5.73
CA ILE A 90 4.94 -4.43 -4.92
C ILE A 90 5.52 -5.50 -3.98
N ALA A 91 6.43 -6.35 -4.46
CA ALA A 91 7.09 -7.35 -3.63
C ALA A 91 7.88 -6.74 -2.47
N ARG A 92 8.65 -5.67 -2.72
CA ARG A 92 9.36 -4.92 -1.66
C ARG A 92 8.39 -4.26 -0.68
N SER A 93 7.29 -3.72 -1.19
CA SER A 93 6.25 -3.09 -0.37
C SER A 93 5.58 -4.09 0.56
N ILE A 94 5.19 -5.26 0.04
CA ILE A 94 4.68 -6.38 0.82
C ILE A 94 5.71 -6.81 1.88
N LEU A 95 7.00 -6.92 1.51
CA LEU A 95 8.06 -7.28 2.45
C LEU A 95 8.18 -6.25 3.60
N PHE A 96 8.11 -4.95 3.28
CA PHE A 96 8.14 -3.88 4.29
C PHE A 96 6.92 -3.91 5.20
N LEU A 97 5.72 -4.14 4.66
CA LEU A 97 4.49 -4.27 5.45
C LEU A 97 4.53 -5.44 6.44
N HIS A 98 5.31 -6.48 6.14
CA HIS A 98 5.59 -7.58 7.07
C HIS A 98 6.69 -7.29 8.10
N SER A 99 7.36 -6.15 8.01
CA SER A 99 8.39 -5.74 8.97
C SER A 99 7.81 -4.87 10.10
N ASP A 100 8.47 -4.93 11.25
CA ASP A 100 8.17 -4.06 12.40
C ASP A 100 8.97 -2.76 12.35
N ARG A 101 9.28 -2.25 11.14
CA ARG A 101 10.04 -1.00 10.96
C ARG A 101 9.13 0.20 10.82
N GLU A 102 9.56 1.33 11.39
CA GLU A 102 8.88 2.60 11.15
C GLU A 102 9.11 3.08 9.71
N TYR A 103 8.12 3.80 9.17
CA TYR A 103 8.26 4.43 7.87
C TYR A 103 8.94 5.79 8.02
N GLU A 104 10.10 5.94 7.40
CA GLU A 104 10.98 7.10 7.60
C GLU A 104 10.87 8.15 6.48
N TRP A 105 10.32 7.79 5.32
CA TRP A 105 10.16 8.73 4.22
C TRP A 105 9.12 9.79 4.57
N SER A 106 9.39 11.05 4.23
CA SER A 106 8.34 12.07 4.27
C SER A 106 7.25 11.73 3.25
N TYR A 107 5.99 12.08 3.57
CA TYR A 107 4.90 11.90 2.61
C TYR A 107 5.14 12.78 1.38
N PHE A 108 5.06 12.17 0.21
CA PHE A 108 5.07 12.87 -1.06
C PHE A 108 3.92 12.36 -1.93
N ASP A 109 3.10 13.30 -2.39
CA ASP A 109 2.01 13.00 -3.29
C ASP A 109 2.54 12.82 -4.72
N THR A 110 2.62 11.57 -5.16
CA THR A 110 3.09 11.18 -6.50
C THR A 110 2.04 11.38 -7.59
N ASN A 111 0.78 11.66 -7.23
CA ASN A 111 -0.28 11.88 -8.19
C ASN A 111 -0.03 13.12 -9.04
N ASN A 112 -0.59 13.13 -10.25
CA ASN A 112 -0.48 14.27 -11.13
C ASN A 112 -1.11 15.51 -10.45
N PRO A 113 -0.39 16.64 -10.33
CA PRO A 113 -0.94 17.87 -9.79
C PRO A 113 -2.29 18.27 -10.40
N PHE A 114 -2.53 17.89 -11.67
CA PHE A 114 -3.77 18.15 -12.40
C PHE A 114 -5.02 17.56 -11.72
N LEU A 115 -4.93 16.37 -11.13
CA LEU A 115 -6.06 15.70 -10.47
C LEU A 115 -6.54 16.44 -9.21
N LYS A 116 -5.74 17.39 -8.71
CA LYS A 116 -6.00 18.17 -7.48
C LYS A 116 -6.16 19.67 -7.75
N PHE A 117 -6.44 20.08 -8.99
CA PHE A 117 -6.62 21.49 -9.32
C PHE A 117 -7.82 22.08 -8.58
N SER A 118 -7.55 23.07 -7.73
CA SER A 118 -8.59 23.91 -7.18
C SER A 118 -9.18 24.82 -8.26
N LEU A 119 -10.41 25.31 -8.07
CA LEU A 119 -11.04 26.28 -8.98
C LEU A 119 -10.15 27.50 -9.22
N LYS A 120 -9.42 27.94 -8.18
CA LYS A 120 -8.43 29.02 -8.27
C LYS A 120 -7.29 28.69 -9.23
N ASP A 121 -6.77 27.46 -9.17
CA ASP A 121 -5.70 27.03 -10.06
C ASP A 121 -6.15 26.90 -11.51
N LEU A 122 -7.42 26.51 -11.75
CA LEU A 122 -8.00 26.50 -13.08
C LEU A 122 -8.07 27.91 -13.66
N ILE A 123 -8.60 28.86 -12.89
CA ILE A 123 -8.68 30.28 -13.28
C ILE A 123 -7.28 30.83 -13.56
N LEU A 124 -6.31 30.58 -12.68
CA LEU A 124 -4.93 31.06 -12.87
C LEU A 124 -4.27 30.43 -14.08
N THR A 125 -4.51 29.14 -14.35
CA THR A 125 -4.01 28.49 -15.58
C THR A 125 -4.59 29.14 -16.82
N ILE A 126 -5.89 29.46 -16.84
CA ILE A 126 -6.52 30.14 -17.97
C ILE A 126 -5.95 31.56 -18.14
N LEU A 127 -5.94 32.36 -17.06
CA LEU A 127 -5.47 33.75 -17.09
C LEU A 127 -3.97 33.88 -17.43
N THR A 128 -3.18 32.87 -17.13
CA THR A 128 -1.74 32.84 -17.46
C THR A 128 -1.42 32.04 -18.73
N LEU A 129 -2.44 31.70 -19.53
CA LEU A 129 -2.28 30.92 -20.78
C LEU A 129 -1.46 29.63 -20.58
N GLY A 130 -1.68 28.93 -19.46
CA GLY A 130 -1.00 27.68 -19.12
C GLY A 130 0.34 27.84 -18.40
N HIS A 131 0.90 29.05 -18.26
CA HIS A 131 2.20 29.25 -17.61
C HIS A 131 2.19 28.86 -16.12
N HIS A 132 1.10 29.14 -15.40
CA HIS A 132 0.91 28.71 -14.02
C HIS A 132 0.99 27.18 -13.88
N TYR A 133 0.32 26.47 -14.78
CA TYR A 133 0.36 25.00 -14.83
C TYR A 133 1.78 24.48 -15.08
N ILE A 134 2.48 25.02 -16.10
CA ILE A 134 3.85 24.61 -16.42
C ILE A 134 4.77 24.83 -15.21
N LYS A 135 4.62 25.97 -14.52
CA LYS A 135 5.39 26.28 -13.31
C LYS A 135 5.10 25.30 -12.17
N LYS A 136 3.83 25.01 -11.88
CA LYS A 136 3.45 24.01 -10.86
C LYS A 136 4.00 22.63 -11.18
N ARG A 137 3.89 22.17 -12.45
CA ARG A 137 4.42 20.87 -12.88
C ARG A 137 5.94 20.79 -12.69
N LYS A 138 6.67 21.86 -13.05
CA LYS A 138 8.12 21.93 -12.83
C LYS A 138 8.47 21.89 -11.35
N ALA A 139 7.77 22.64 -10.51
CA ALA A 139 7.98 22.65 -9.07
C ALA A 139 7.71 21.27 -8.42
N HIS A 140 6.63 20.59 -8.84
CA HIS A 140 6.32 19.24 -8.39
C HIS A 140 7.40 18.23 -8.80
N LEU A 141 7.88 18.30 -10.04
CA LEU A 141 8.98 17.46 -10.52
C LEU A 141 10.28 17.68 -9.73
N ILE A 142 10.64 18.93 -9.44
CA ILE A 142 11.81 19.25 -8.60
C ILE A 142 11.61 18.66 -7.19
N SER A 143 10.42 18.83 -6.61
CA SER A 143 10.10 18.31 -5.28
C SER A 143 10.16 16.78 -5.24
N TYR A 144 9.74 16.10 -6.32
CA TYR A 144 9.85 14.65 -6.45
C TYR A 144 11.32 14.18 -6.42
N TYR A 145 12.20 14.83 -7.20
CA TYR A 145 13.62 14.49 -7.17
C TYR A 145 14.28 14.79 -5.82
N GLN A 146 13.89 15.88 -5.15
CA GLN A 146 14.36 16.19 -3.79
C GLN A 146 13.88 15.15 -2.78
N TRP A 147 12.63 14.69 -2.90
CA TRP A 147 12.09 13.62 -2.07
C TRP A 147 12.88 12.32 -2.26
N GLN A 148 13.20 11.93 -3.50
CA GLN A 148 14.00 10.75 -3.79
C GLN A 148 15.41 10.79 -3.16
N GLN A 149 15.98 11.99 -2.93
CA GLN A 149 17.29 12.15 -2.31
C GLN A 149 17.29 11.99 -0.78
N GLN A 150 16.13 11.86 -0.14
CA GLN A 150 16.05 11.69 1.32
C GLN A 150 16.66 10.36 1.77
N GLY A 151 16.50 9.30 0.98
CA GLY A 151 17.00 7.97 1.27
C GLY A 151 17.38 7.21 0.00
N GLU A 152 17.59 5.90 0.13
CA GLU A 152 17.92 5.05 -1.02
C GLU A 152 16.66 4.67 -1.79
N TYR A 153 16.25 5.51 -2.75
CA TYR A 153 15.01 5.35 -3.51
C TYR A 153 14.86 3.97 -4.21
N ASP A 154 15.96 3.39 -4.65
CA ASP A 154 16.00 2.07 -5.30
C ASP A 154 15.51 0.93 -4.40
N VAL A 155 15.37 1.14 -3.10
CA VAL A 155 14.84 0.16 -2.14
C VAL A 155 13.55 0.61 -1.45
N TRP A 156 12.92 1.69 -1.91
CA TRP A 156 11.61 2.12 -1.40
C TRP A 156 10.62 0.93 -1.31
N PRO A 157 9.84 0.79 -0.22
CA PRO A 157 9.64 1.74 0.89
C PRO A 157 10.67 1.69 2.02
N PHE A 158 11.72 0.86 1.93
CA PHE A 158 12.83 0.94 2.87
C PHE A 158 13.60 2.24 2.66
N PHE A 159 14.08 2.84 3.75
CA PHE A 159 14.86 4.07 3.69
C PHE A 159 16.33 3.82 3.32
N ARG A 160 16.86 2.65 3.72
CA ARG A 160 18.25 2.23 3.51
C ARG A 160 18.29 0.83 2.90
N LYS A 161 19.28 0.56 2.06
CA LYS A 161 19.44 -0.76 1.41
C LYS A 161 19.81 -1.85 2.40
N ILE A 162 20.55 -1.51 3.46
CA ILE A 162 20.87 -2.45 4.53
C ILE A 162 19.60 -2.97 5.23
N ASP A 163 18.59 -2.11 5.43
CA ASP A 163 17.35 -2.49 6.07
C ASP A 163 16.54 -3.46 5.19
N TYR A 164 16.51 -3.20 3.89
CA TYR A 164 15.91 -4.10 2.90
C TYR A 164 16.63 -5.46 2.85
N GLN A 165 17.97 -5.46 2.80
CA GLN A 165 18.78 -6.68 2.77
C GLN A 165 18.60 -7.51 4.04
N ASN A 166 18.58 -6.86 5.21
CA ASN A 166 18.31 -7.53 6.48
C ASN A 166 16.91 -8.15 6.47
N GLN A 167 15.90 -7.43 5.99
CA GLN A 167 14.54 -7.95 5.93
C GLN A 167 14.39 -9.12 4.94
N LEU A 168 15.16 -9.17 3.85
CA LEU A 168 15.18 -10.32 2.93
C LEU A 168 15.64 -11.61 3.61
N GLY A 169 16.54 -11.52 4.60
CA GLY A 169 16.98 -12.65 5.41
C GLY A 169 15.86 -13.23 6.29
N PHE A 170 14.85 -12.41 6.64
CA PHE A 170 13.65 -12.84 7.34
C PHE A 170 12.56 -13.14 6.33
N GLN A 171 12.43 -14.39 5.89
CA GLN A 171 11.40 -14.77 4.90
C GLN A 171 10.01 -14.87 5.55
N PRO A 172 9.11 -13.87 5.41
CA PRO A 172 7.82 -13.89 6.10
C PRO A 172 6.88 -14.99 5.56
N PHE A 173 7.12 -15.47 4.35
CA PHE A 173 6.26 -16.44 3.66
C PHE A 173 6.77 -17.89 3.70
N LEU A 174 7.99 -18.12 4.22
CA LEU A 174 8.61 -19.45 4.26
C LEU A 174 8.79 -19.99 5.68
N LYS A 175 8.57 -19.17 6.72
CA LYS A 175 8.37 -19.66 8.08
C LYS A 175 7.02 -20.38 8.15
N ARG A 176 7.03 -21.70 8.02
CA ARG A 176 5.88 -22.55 8.33
C ARG A 176 5.42 -22.21 9.75
N HIS A 177 4.20 -21.72 9.91
CA HIS A 177 3.56 -21.67 11.22
C HIS A 177 3.40 -23.11 11.67
N GLU A 178 4.23 -23.57 12.60
CA GLU A 178 3.89 -24.79 13.32
C GLU A 178 2.57 -24.53 14.03
N PRO A 179 1.55 -25.39 13.85
CA PRO A 179 0.31 -25.24 14.58
C PRO A 179 0.64 -25.22 16.06
N THR A 180 0.27 -24.12 16.72
CA THR A 180 0.45 -23.94 18.16
C THR A 180 -0.09 -25.19 18.84
N GLN A 181 0.76 -25.90 19.61
CA GLN A 181 0.41 -27.16 20.29
C GLN A 181 -0.86 -27.04 21.17
N THR A 182 -1.29 -25.82 21.49
CA THR A 182 -2.55 -25.50 22.15
C THR A 182 -3.80 -25.93 21.35
N ALA A 183 -3.77 -25.96 20.02
CA ALA A 183 -4.90 -26.38 19.19
C ALA A 183 -5.02 -27.92 19.07
N LEU A 184 -3.90 -28.66 19.15
CA LEU A 184 -3.90 -30.12 19.14
C LEU A 184 -4.37 -30.74 20.46
N ALA A 185 -4.18 -30.05 21.59
CA ALA A 185 -4.67 -30.50 22.89
C ALA A 185 -6.21 -30.39 23.03
N ALA A 186 -6.85 -29.47 22.30
CA ALA A 186 -8.30 -29.28 22.36
C ALA A 186 -9.09 -30.37 21.60
N THR A 187 -8.52 -30.96 20.56
CA THR A 187 -9.18 -32.00 19.77
C THR A 187 -9.08 -33.38 20.43
N ILE A 188 -8.06 -33.63 21.25
CA ILE A 188 -7.84 -34.94 21.89
C ILE A 188 -8.71 -35.11 23.16
N ASN A 189 -9.14 -34.02 23.81
CA ASN A 189 -9.89 -34.10 25.08
C ASN A 189 -11.42 -34.25 24.95
N ASN A 190 -11.99 -34.19 23.75
CA ASN A 190 -13.45 -34.31 23.55
C ASN A 190 -13.90 -35.72 23.10
N GLY A 191 -13.02 -36.72 23.11
CA GLY A 191 -13.27 -38.06 22.55
C GLY A 191 -13.62 -39.18 23.55
N SER A 192 -13.77 -38.90 24.85
CA SER A 192 -13.93 -39.98 25.85
C SER A 192 -15.01 -39.65 26.89
N LYS A 193 -16.28 -39.90 26.55
CA LYS A 193 -17.30 -40.20 27.56
C LYS A 193 -17.78 -41.64 27.36
N PRO A 194 -17.64 -42.52 28.36
CA PRO A 194 -18.14 -43.88 28.27
C PRO A 194 -19.66 -43.91 28.48
N THR A 195 -20.26 -44.85 27.78
CA THR A 195 -21.64 -45.34 27.87
C THR A 195 -22.09 -45.62 29.30
N ALA A 196 -23.35 -45.26 29.58
CA ALA A 196 -24.25 -46.01 30.45
C ALA A 196 -25.61 -46.10 29.75
#